data_AF-A0A660T5Z0-F1
#
_entry.id   AF-A0A660T5Z0-F1
#
_cell.length_a   1.000
_cell.length_b   1.000
_cell.length_c   1.000
_cell.angle_alpha   90.00
_cell.angle_beta   90.00
_cell.angle_gamma   90.00
#
_symmetry.space_group_name_H-M   'P 1'
#
loop_
_entity.id
_entity.type
_entity.pdbx_description
1 polymer ?
#
loop_
_entity_poly.entity_id
_entity_poly.type
_entity_poly.pdbx_seq_one_letter_code
_entity_poly.pdbx_strand_id
1 'polypeptide(L)' 'MPTLQVRDLPEDVYVKLNIIAAEKNRSIAQQTIVLLKESLGLHSNNKLRRKALLNKLTNIRYPETDSIDTVQLVREDRDR' A
#
# COMPACT_ATOMS: atom_id res chain seq x y z
N MET A 1 2.88 -25.20 5.79
CA MET A 1 2.81 -24.37 4.57
C MET A 1 3.76 -24.97 3.56
N PRO A 2 3.35 -25.17 2.29
CA PRO A 2 4.26 -25.66 1.26
C PRO A 2 5.43 -24.67 1.08
N THR A 3 6.64 -25.20 1.00
CA THR A 3 7.86 -24.43 0.74
C THR A 3 8.10 -24.37 -0.76
N LEU A 4 8.32 -23.16 -1.29
CA LEU A 4 8.77 -22.97 -2.67
C LEU A 4 10.29 -22.86 -2.67
N GLN A 5 10.97 -23.77 -3.36
CA GLN A 5 12.41 -23.69 -3.62
C GLN A 5 12.64 -23.33 -5.08
N VAL A 6 13.45 -22.31 -5.32
CA VAL A 6 13.90 -21.94 -6.67
C VAL A 6 15.32 -22.43 -6.83
N ARG A 7 15.56 -23.25 -7.85
CA ARG A 7 16.89 -23.76 -8.19
C ARG A 7 17.54 -22.85 -9.23
N ASP A 8 18.87 -22.79 -9.20
CA ASP A 8 19.70 -22.07 -10.17
C ASP A 8 19.26 -20.61 -10.36
N LEU A 9 18.95 -19.94 -9.23
CA LEU A 9 18.53 -18.54 -9.25
C LEU A 9 19.67 -17.66 -9.78
N PRO A 10 19.44 -16.87 -10.84
CA PRO A 10 20.45 -15.97 -11.35
C PRO A 10 20.92 -14.97 -10.28
N GLU A 11 22.23 -14.72 -10.22
CA GLU A 11 22.84 -13.87 -9.19
C GLU A 11 22.29 -12.44 -9.23
N ASP A 12 22.08 -11.89 -10.43
CA ASP A 12 21.51 -10.56 -10.64
C ASP A 12 20.10 -10.45 -10.03
N VAL A 13 19.28 -11.50 -10.17
CA VAL A 13 17.95 -11.58 -9.55
C VAL A 13 18.07 -11.64 -8.03
N TYR A 14 18.97 -12.45 -7.49
CA TYR A 14 19.19 -12.55 -6.05
C TYR A 14 19.62 -11.21 -5.43
N VAL A 15 20.60 -10.54 -6.06
CA VAL A 15 21.09 -9.22 -5.64
C VAL A 15 19.97 -8.19 -5.69
N LYS A 16 19.19 -8.15 -6.78
CA LYS A 16 18.08 -7.18 -6.89
C LYS A 16 17.00 -7.43 -5.85
N LEU A 17 16.66 -8.69 -5.58
CA LEU A 17 15.70 -9.09 -4.57
C LEU A 17 16.15 -8.64 -3.17
N ASN A 18 17.43 -8.81 -2.85
CA ASN A 18 18.04 -8.36 -1.59
C ASN A 18 17.94 -6.85 -1.41
N ILE A 19 18.28 -6.07 -2.43
CA ILE A 19 18.21 -4.60 -2.40
C ILE A 19 16.78 -4.15 -2.09
N ILE A 20 15.79 -4.68 -2.83
CA ILE A 20 14.37 -4.31 -2.64
C ILE A 20 13.89 -4.73 -1.25
N ALA A 21 14.29 -5.91 -0.76
CA ALA A 21 13.93 -6.39 0.56
C ALA A 21 14.45 -5.44 1.66
N ALA A 22 15.71 -5.01 1.56
CA ALA A 22 16.31 -4.04 2.48
C ALA A 22 15.60 -2.68 2.44
N GLU A 23 15.33 -2.13 1.26
CA GLU A 23 14.61 -0.85 1.10
C GLU A 23 13.20 -0.87 1.72
N LYS A 24 12.55 -2.05 1.75
CA LYS A 24 11.21 -2.23 2.33
C LYS A 24 11.23 -2.71 3.77
N ASN A 25 12.40 -2.85 4.40
CA ASN A 25 12.58 -3.44 5.73
C ASN A 25 11.88 -4.81 5.86
N ARG A 26 12.05 -5.68 4.86
CA ARG A 26 11.45 -7.01 4.79
C ARG A 26 12.51 -8.08 4.66
N SER A 27 12.19 -9.31 5.07
CA SER A 27 13.03 -10.45 4.70
C SER A 27 12.92 -10.75 3.20
N ILE A 28 13.95 -11.39 2.65
CA ILE A 28 13.96 -11.86 1.25
C ILE A 28 12.70 -12.68 0.96
N ALA A 29 12.38 -13.65 1.83
CA ALA A 29 11.21 -14.51 1.67
C ALA A 29 9.90 -13.72 1.61
N GLN A 30 9.73 -12.72 2.48
CA GLN A 30 8.55 -11.85 2.45
C GLN A 30 8.48 -11.03 1.17
N GLN A 31 9.60 -10.46 0.73
CA GLN A 31 9.64 -9.66 -0.49
C GLN A 31 9.38 -10.52 -1.74
N THR A 32 9.88 -11.77 -1.78
CA THR A 32 9.55 -12.75 -2.82
C THR A 32 8.06 -13.02 -2.88
N ILE A 33 7.40 -13.23 -1.75
CA ILE A 33 5.94 -13.45 -1.70
C ILE A 33 5.18 -12.23 -2.23
N VAL A 34 5.62 -11.02 -1.91
CA VAL A 34 5.01 -9.78 -2.43
C VAL A 34 5.13 -9.72 -3.94
N LEU A 35 6.33 -9.89 -4.49
CA LEU A 35 6.57 -9.85 -5.95
C LEU A 35 5.83 -10.97 -6.70
N LEU A 36 5.76 -12.17 -6.13
CA LEU A 36 4.96 -13.26 -6.69
C LEU A 36 3.47 -12.92 -6.69
N LYS A 37 2.95 -12.33 -5.61
CA LYS A 37 1.55 -11.88 -5.57
C LYS A 37 1.27 -10.76 -6.56
N GLU A 38 2.22 -9.84 -6.77
CA GLU A 38 2.09 -8.75 -7.74
C GLU A 38 2.06 -9.29 -9.18
N SER A 39 3.04 -10.12 -9.54
CA SER A 39 3.16 -10.71 -10.87
C SER A 39 1.98 -11.62 -11.23
N LEU A 40 1.43 -12.34 -10.25
CA LEU A 40 0.24 -13.18 -10.43
C LEU A 40 -1.08 -12.39 -10.35
N GLY A 41 -1.04 -11.06 -10.20
CA GLY A 41 -2.23 -10.22 -10.10
C GLY A 41 -3.06 -10.45 -8.82
N LEU A 42 -2.49 -11.13 -7.82
CA LEU A 42 -3.13 -11.45 -6.54
C LEU A 42 -3.18 -10.25 -5.58
N HIS A 43 -2.69 -9.08 -5.98
CA HIS A 43 -2.90 -7.80 -5.31
C HIS A 43 -4.32 -7.22 -5.49
N SER A 44 -5.31 -8.10 -5.66
CA SER A 44 -6.73 -7.75 -5.73
C SER A 44 -7.18 -6.97 -4.50
N ASN A 45 -6.67 -7.28 -3.30
CA ASN A 45 -7.10 -6.57 -2.09
C ASN A 45 -6.74 -5.09 -2.06
N ASN A 46 -5.56 -4.64 -2.51
CA ASN A 46 -5.22 -3.21 -2.46
C ASN A 46 -5.91 -2.41 -3.57
N LYS A 47 -6.00 -2.95 -4.79
CA LYS A 47 -6.68 -2.29 -5.89
C LYS A 47 -8.20 -2.23 -5.66
N LEU A 48 -8.81 -3.30 -5.17
CA LEU A 48 -10.23 -3.35 -4.82
C LEU A 48 -10.51 -2.49 -3.58
N ARG A 49 -9.66 -2.54 -2.53
CA ARG A 49 -9.80 -1.66 -1.35
C ARG A 49 -9.68 -0.19 -1.73
N ARG A 50 -8.72 0.18 -2.60
CA ARG A 50 -8.59 1.54 -3.11
C ARG A 50 -9.82 1.95 -3.91
N LYS A 51 -10.31 1.09 -4.82
CA LYS A 51 -11.53 1.34 -5.59
C LYS A 51 -12.75 1.51 -4.69
N ALA A 52 -12.90 0.66 -3.67
CA ALA A 52 -13.98 0.75 -2.69
C ALA A 52 -13.89 2.03 -1.85
N LEU A 53 -12.68 2.46 -1.46
CA LEU A 53 -12.46 3.71 -0.75
C LEU A 53 -12.82 4.92 -1.63
N LEU A 54 -12.35 4.95 -2.88
CA LEU A 54 -12.69 6.00 -3.83
C LEU A 54 -14.20 6.08 -4.09
N ASN A 55 -14.87 4.95 -4.27
CA ASN A 55 -16.33 4.90 -4.42
C ASN A 55 -17.07 5.44 -3.19
N LYS A 56 -16.52 5.22 -1.98
CA LYS A 56 -17.09 5.80 -0.76
C LYS A 56 -16.92 7.32 -0.76
N LEU A 57 -15.74 7.82 -1.10
CA LEU A 57 -15.46 9.27 -1.15
C LEU A 57 -16.30 10.00 -2.19
N THR A 58 -16.50 9.42 -3.38
CA THR A 58 -17.32 10.04 -4.44
C THR A 58 -18.79 10.19 -4.06
N ASN A 59 -19.28 9.37 -3.12
CA ASN A 59 -20.67 9.44 -2.64
C ASN A 59 -20.82 10.40 -1.45
N ILE A 60 -19.74 10.98 -0.93
CA ILE A 60 -19.81 11.99 0.12
C ILE A 60 -20.21 13.30 -0.54
N ARG A 61 -21.35 13.86 -0.11
CA ARG A 61 -21.73 15.22 -0.46
C ARG A 61 -21.19 16.16 0.61
N TYR A 62 -20.35 17.09 0.18
CA TYR A 62 -19.92 18.21 1.03
C TYR A 62 -20.92 19.36 0.85
N PRO A 63 -21.25 20.10 1.92
CA PRO A 63 -22.01 21.32 1.78
C PRO A 63 -21.22 22.31 0.91
N GLU A 64 -21.87 22.90 -0.09
CA GLU A 64 -21.29 24.04 -0.80
C GLU A 64 -21.18 25.20 0.21
N THR A 65 -19.96 25.72 0.36
CA THR A 65 -19.66 26.77 1.32
C THR A 65 -18.64 27.71 0.69
N ASP A 66 -18.99 28.99 0.63
CA ASP A 66 -18.16 30.03 0.03
C ASP A 66 -17.02 30.50 0.96
N SER A 67 -17.10 30.17 2.25
CA SER A 67 -16.10 30.58 3.24
C SER A 67 -15.94 29.53 4.33
N ILE A 68 -14.72 29.02 4.48
CA ILE A 68 -14.33 28.14 5.57
C ILE A 68 -13.62 28.99 6.62
N ASP A 69 -14.08 28.95 7.88
CA ASP A 69 -13.34 29.55 9.00
C ASP A 69 -12.17 28.63 9.39
N THR A 70 -11.00 28.95 8.85
CA THR A 70 -9.76 28.20 9.10
C THR A 70 -9.29 28.30 10.54
N VAL A 71 -9.68 29.36 11.27
CA VAL A 71 -9.29 29.55 12.68
C VAL A 71 -10.09 28.64 13.59
N GLN A 72 -11.38 28.41 13.31
CA GLN A 72 -12.19 27.43 14.04
C GLN A 72 -11.64 26.00 13.89
N LEU A 73 -11.28 25.60 12.67
CA LEU A 73 -10.77 24.24 12.39
C LEU A 73 -9.45 23.93 13.11
N VAL A 74 -8.60 24.93 13.33
CA VAL A 74 -7.32 24.76 14.05
C VAL A 74 -7.51 24.78 15.57
N ARG A 75 -8.55 25.46 16.07
CA ARG A 75 -8.80 25.60 17.52
C ARG A 75 -9.47 24.37 18.14
N GLU A 76 -10.22 23.57 17.37
CA GLU A 76 -10.83 22.33 17.88
C GLU A 76 -9.79 21.34 18.46
N ASP A 77 -8.55 21.36 17.98
CA ASP A 77 -7.44 20.53 18.48
C ASP A 77 -6.82 21.04 19.79
N ARG A 78 -7.19 22.25 20.25
CA ARG A 78 -6.57 22.91 21.42
C ARG A 78 -7.39 22.78 22.70
N ASP A 79 -8.69 22.47 22.58
CA ASP A 79 -9.62 22.30 23.69
C ASP A 79 -9.84 20.81 24.06
N ARG A 80 -9.01 19.91 23.53
CA ARG A 80 -9.04 18.45 23.77
C ARG A 80 -7.82 17.94 24.54
#